data_AF-A0A9X7CH47-F1
#
_entry.id   AF-A0A9X7CH47-F1
#
_cell.length_a   1.000
_cell.length_b   1.000
_cell.length_c   1.000
_cell.angle_alpha   90.00
_cell.angle_beta   90.00
_cell.angle_gamma   90.00
#
_symmetry.space_group_name_H-M   'P 1'
#
loop_
_entity.id
_entity.type
_entity.pdbx_description
1 polymer ?
#
loop_
_entity_poly.entity_id
_entity_poly.type
_entity_poly.pdbx_seq_one_letter_code
_entity_poly.pdbx_strand_id
1 'polypeptide(L)'
;MSKCAEVFINMELDINVPVVNREETKKNVLKALRKYRLCRNNLSHECKQRMMERIEKDEYQSIEHTEEFQQYAFVWKVEEAVDKLNCIEQQIIREG
;
A
#
# COMPACT_ATOMS: atom_id res chain seq x y z
N MET A 1 7.07 15.61 -8.32
CA MET A 1 6.46 14.40 -7.73
C MET A 1 7.58 13.62 -7.07
N SER A 2 7.36 12.96 -5.91
CA SER A 2 8.45 12.17 -5.30
C SER A 2 8.66 10.89 -6.12
N LYS A 3 9.90 10.37 -6.14
CA LYS A 3 10.27 9.18 -6.93
C LYS A 3 9.49 7.92 -6.53
N CYS A 4 9.03 7.87 -5.28
CA CYS A 4 8.08 6.84 -4.81
C CYS A 4 6.76 6.83 -5.59
N ALA A 5 6.21 8.01 -5.92
CA ALA A 5 4.97 8.08 -6.68
C ALA A 5 5.14 7.50 -8.10
N GLU A 6 6.25 7.83 -8.76
CA GLU A 6 6.57 7.34 -10.10
C GLU A 6 6.74 5.81 -10.14
N VAL A 7 7.40 5.24 -9.14
CA VAL A 7 7.62 3.78 -9.06
C VAL A 7 6.33 3.04 -8.71
N PHE A 8 5.58 3.53 -7.72
CA PHE A 8 4.43 2.78 -7.22
C PHE A 8 3.18 2.93 -8.08
N ILE A 9 2.94 4.08 -8.72
CA ILE A 9 1.80 4.25 -9.64
C ILE A 9 1.83 3.21 -10.77
N ASN A 10 3.02 2.86 -11.25
CA ASN A 10 3.20 1.93 -12.36
C ASN A 10 3.15 0.45 -11.95
N MET A 11 3.15 0.15 -10.65
CA MET A 11 3.05 -1.22 -10.17
C MET A 11 1.57 -1.61 -10.12
N GLU A 12 1.15 -2.75 -10.66
CA GLU A 12 -0.23 -3.22 -10.46
C GLU A 12 -0.44 -3.67 -9.02
N LEU A 13 -1.59 -3.31 -8.44
CA LEU A 13 -2.06 -3.97 -7.22
C LEU A 13 -2.77 -5.26 -7.64
N ASP A 14 -2.37 -6.39 -7.06
CA ASP A 14 -3.06 -7.67 -7.25
C ASP A 14 -4.42 -7.65 -6.54
N ILE A 15 -5.37 -6.93 -7.13
CA ILE A 15 -6.75 -6.84 -6.70
C ILE A 15 -7.60 -7.08 -7.96
N ASN A 16 -7.88 -8.35 -8.24
CA ASN A 16 -8.84 -8.73 -9.28
C ASN A 16 -10.24 -8.23 -8.89
N VAL A 17 -10.79 -7.24 -9.60
CA VAL A 17 -12.16 -6.74 -9.37
C VAL A 17 -13.02 -6.90 -10.63
N PRO A 18 -13.76 -8.03 -10.79
CA PRO A 18 -14.83 -8.14 -11.77
C PRO A 18 -16.14 -7.48 -11.29
N VAL A 19 -17.08 -7.25 -12.22
CA VAL A 19 -18.43 -6.69 -11.97
C VAL A 19 -19.12 -7.43 -10.82
N VAL A 20 -19.59 -6.67 -9.84
CA VAL A 20 -19.55 -7.02 -8.42
C VAL A 20 -20.75 -7.83 -7.92
N ASN A 21 -20.48 -9.05 -7.41
CA ASN A 21 -21.26 -9.64 -6.32
C ASN A 21 -20.90 -8.91 -5.01
N ARG A 22 -21.88 -8.25 -4.39
CA ARG A 22 -21.70 -7.45 -3.16
C ARG A 22 -21.00 -8.22 -2.04
N GLU A 23 -21.27 -9.52 -1.91
CA GLU A 23 -20.63 -10.39 -0.92
C GLU A 23 -19.13 -10.58 -1.19
N GLU A 24 -18.76 -10.78 -2.46
CA GLU A 24 -17.37 -11.02 -2.87
C GLU A 24 -16.52 -9.77 -2.73
N THR A 25 -17.04 -8.62 -3.15
CA THR A 25 -16.36 -7.34 -2.94
C THR A 25 -16.18 -7.02 -1.47
N LYS A 26 -17.19 -7.29 -0.61
CA LYS A 26 -17.03 -7.12 0.83
C LYS A 26 -15.88 -7.97 1.37
N LYS A 27 -15.77 -9.24 0.96
CA LYS A 27 -14.66 -10.12 1.36
C LYS A 27 -13.31 -9.59 0.89
N ASN A 28 -13.21 -9.11 -0.35
CA ASN A 28 -11.98 -8.57 -0.91
C ASN A 28 -11.53 -7.30 -0.19
N VAL A 29 -12.47 -6.38 0.10
CA VAL A 29 -12.19 -5.16 0.86
C VAL A 29 -11.70 -5.50 2.27
N LEU A 30 -12.37 -6.41 2.99
CA LEU A 30 -11.94 -6.82 4.33
C LEU A 30 -10.57 -7.50 4.32
N LYS A 31 -10.28 -8.31 3.30
CA LYS A 31 -8.96 -8.95 3.11
C LYS A 31 -7.87 -7.91 2.87
N ALA A 32 -8.13 -6.91 2.02
CA ALA A 32 -7.21 -5.82 1.75
C ALA A 32 -6.94 -4.96 3.00
N LEU A 33 -7.99 -4.61 3.76
CA LEU A 33 -7.87 -3.86 5.01
C LEU A 33 -7.04 -4.62 6.05
N ARG A 34 -7.26 -5.93 6.19
CA ARG A 34 -6.46 -6.78 7.09
C ARG A 34 -4.99 -6.80 6.68
N LYS A 35 -4.71 -6.96 5.38
CA LYS A 35 -3.34 -6.91 4.85
C LYS A 35 -2.69 -5.56 5.12
N TYR A 36 -3.41 -4.46 4.89
CA TYR A 36 -2.91 -3.10 5.11
C TYR A 36 -2.51 -2.87 6.57
N ARG A 37 -3.37 -3.24 7.53
CA ARG A 37 -3.07 -3.12 8.97
C ARG A 37 -1.87 -3.95 9.37
N LEU A 38 -1.77 -5.18 8.86
CA LEU A 38 -0.64 -6.07 9.14
C LEU A 38 0.68 -5.50 8.58
N CYS A 39 0.70 -5.08 7.31
CA CYS A 39 1.87 -4.46 6.70
C CYS A 39 2.27 -3.16 7.42
N ARG A 40 1.30 -2.31 7.77
CA ARG A 40 1.57 -1.04 8.48
C ARG A 40 2.19 -1.26 9.86
N ASN A 41 1.78 -2.30 10.57
CA ASN A 41 2.32 -2.65 11.89
C ASN A 41 3.67 -3.37 11.81
N ASN A 42 3.91 -4.17 10.76
CA ASN A 42 5.16 -4.89 10.57
C ASN A 42 6.30 -3.99 10.06
N LEU A 43 5.97 -2.95 9.28
CA LEU A 43 6.97 -2.03 8.74
C LEU A 43 7.49 -1.08 9.83
N SER A 44 8.69 -1.37 10.33
CA SER A 44 9.42 -0.45 11.21
C SER A 44 9.71 0.88 10.50
N HIS A 45 9.85 1.95 11.29
CA HIS A 45 10.20 3.27 10.77
C HIS A 45 11.52 3.26 9.98
N GLU A 46 12.53 2.56 10.49
CA GLU A 46 13.83 2.39 9.83
C GLU A 46 13.71 1.67 8.49
N CYS A 47 12.85 0.65 8.40
CA CYS A 47 12.60 -0.07 7.15
C CYS A 47 11.98 0.87 6.10
N LYS A 48 10.99 1.68 6.49
CA LYS A 48 10.38 2.69 5.61
C LYS A 48 11.38 3.71 5.09
N GLN A 49 12.24 4.24 5.97
CA GLN A 49 13.29 5.20 5.58
C GLN A 49 14.28 4.57 4.60
N ARG A 50 14.76 3.36 4.88
CA ARG A 50 15.67 2.63 4.00
C ARG A 50 15.06 2.37 2.61
N MET A 51 13.78 2.03 2.55
CA MET A 51 13.07 1.84 1.29
C MET A 51 12.96 3.15 0.50
N MET A 52 12.56 4.25 1.15
CA MET A 52 12.50 5.56 0.51
C MET A 52 13.87 5.97 -0.05
N GLU A 53 14.94 5.85 0.74
CA GLU A 53 16.29 6.22 0.30
C GLU A 53 16.74 5.42 -0.94
N ARG A 54 16.46 4.12 -0.98
CA ARG A 54 16.80 3.28 -2.15
C ARG A 54 15.97 3.64 -3.38
N ILE A 55 14.70 3.99 -3.21
CA ILE A 55 13.83 4.45 -4.31
C ILE A 55 14.31 5.80 -4.84
N GLU A 56 14.67 6.74 -3.96
CA GLU A 56 15.20 8.05 -4.35
C GLU A 56 16.52 7.93 -5.12
N LYS A 57 17.36 6.96 -4.75
CA LYS A 57 18.62 6.65 -5.44
C LYS A 57 18.49 5.78 -6.69
N ASP A 58 17.27 5.39 -7.08
CA ASP A 58 17.01 4.49 -8.22
C ASP A 58 17.53 3.06 -8.05
N GLU A 59 17.82 2.65 -6.82
CA GLU A 59 18.37 1.32 -6.48
C GLU A 59 17.28 0.28 -6.20
N TYR A 60 16.01 0.61 -6.47
CA TYR A 60 14.85 -0.19 -6.05
C TYR A 60 14.69 -1.51 -6.84
N GLN A 61 15.21 -1.61 -8.07
CA GLN A 61 15.17 -2.85 -8.85
C GLN A 61 15.83 -4.02 -8.11
N SER A 62 16.86 -3.74 -7.30
CA SER A 62 17.55 -4.76 -6.50
C SER A 62 16.74 -5.28 -5.30
N ILE A 63 15.67 -4.58 -4.91
CA ILE A 63 14.87 -4.88 -3.72
C ILE A 63 13.39 -5.07 -4.01
N GLU A 64 12.94 -4.91 -5.26
CA GLU A 64 11.52 -4.94 -5.62
C GLU A 64 10.83 -6.28 -5.30
N HIS A 65 11.61 -7.35 -5.29
CA HIS A 65 11.16 -8.71 -4.99
C HIS A 65 11.13 -9.01 -3.48
N THR A 66 11.67 -8.11 -2.65
CA THR A 66 11.69 -8.31 -1.19
C THR A 66 10.31 -8.10 -0.60
N GLU A 67 9.99 -8.87 0.45
CA GLU A 67 8.73 -8.74 1.15
C GLU A 67 8.56 -7.33 1.74
N GLU A 68 9.62 -6.77 2.29
CA GLU A 68 9.63 -5.42 2.87
C GLU A 68 9.23 -4.35 1.84
N PHE A 69 9.79 -4.42 0.63
CA PHE A 69 9.44 -3.50 -0.45
C PHE A 69 7.98 -3.67 -0.87
N GLN A 70 7.51 -4.90 -1.04
CA GLN A 70 6.12 -5.18 -1.43
C GLN A 70 5.12 -4.70 -0.37
N GLN A 71 5.42 -4.91 0.91
CA GLN A 71 4.62 -4.40 2.03
C GLN A 71 4.61 -2.88 2.03
N TYR A 72 5.76 -2.23 1.82
CA TYR A 72 5.87 -0.77 1.78
C TYR A 72 5.11 -0.19 0.59
N ALA A 73 5.27 -0.73 -0.61
CA ALA A 73 4.54 -0.35 -1.81
C ALA A 73 3.02 -0.47 -1.61
N PHE A 74 2.57 -1.57 -1.00
CA PHE A 74 1.17 -1.78 -0.71
C PHE A 74 0.61 -0.73 0.27
N VAL A 75 1.31 -0.46 1.37
CA VAL A 75 0.91 0.56 2.34
C VAL A 75 0.90 1.94 1.71
N TRP A 76 1.94 2.30 0.94
CA TRP A 76 2.04 3.59 0.27
C TRP A 76 0.84 3.84 -0.65
N LYS A 77 0.48 2.87 -1.49
CA LYS A 77 -0.66 2.99 -2.41
C LYS A 77 -2.00 3.10 -1.69
N VAL A 78 -2.18 2.37 -0.60
CA VAL A 78 -3.40 2.46 0.21
C VAL A 78 -3.49 3.84 0.86
N GLU A 79 -2.40 4.37 1.44
CA GLU A 79 -2.40 5.71 2.03
C GLU A 79 -2.65 6.79 0.97
N GLU A 80 -2.06 6.69 -0.22
CA GLU A 80 -2.29 7.64 -1.32
C GLU A 80 -3.78 7.67 -1.75
N ALA A 81 -4.44 6.50 -1.73
CA ALA A 81 -5.87 6.41 -1.99
C ALA A 81 -6.71 6.94 -0.82
N VAL A 82 -6.32 6.64 0.42
CA VAL A 82 -6.99 7.07 1.66
C VAL A 82 -6.93 8.59 1.83
N ASP A 83 -5.82 9.23 1.45
CA ASP A 83 -5.66 10.69 1.55
C ASP A 83 -6.65 11.46 0.64
N LYS A 84 -7.26 10.80 -0.34
CA LYS A 84 -8.32 11.36 -1.21
C LYS A 84 -9.72 11.26 -0.58
N LEU A 85 -9.86 10.54 0.53
CA LEU A 85 -11.13 10.30 1.24
C LEU A 85 -11.40 11.38 2.29
N ASN A 86 -12.63 11.45 2.79
CA ASN A 86 -12.96 12.37 3.88
C ASN A 86 -12.42 11.87 5.24
N CYS A 87 -12.37 12.76 6.23
CA CYS A 87 -11.77 12.46 7.54
C CYS A 87 -12.41 11.25 8.26
N ILE A 88 -13.72 11.04 8.10
CA ILE A 88 -14.43 9.91 8.73
C ILE A 88 -14.00 8.60 8.06
N GLU A 89 -13.94 8.57 6.74
CA GLU A 89 -13.50 7.41 5.96
C GLU A 89 -12.04 7.06 6.26
N GLN A 90 -11.17 8.07 6.34
CA GLN A 90 -9.77 7.91 6.74
C GLN A 90 -9.67 7.26 8.13
N GLN A 91 -10.46 7.75 9.09
CA GLN A 91 -10.46 7.24 10.46
C GLN A 91 -10.90 5.76 10.50
N ILE A 92 -11.97 5.40 9.79
CA ILE A 92 -12.44 4.00 9.73
C ILE A 92 -11.35 3.07 9.19
N ILE A 93 -10.63 3.48 8.15
CA ILE A 93 -9.59 2.66 7.53
C ILE A 93 -8.37 2.53 8.45
N ARG A 94 -7.96 3.63 9.09
CA ARG A 94 -6.75 3.69 9.93
C ARG A 94 -6.95 3.13 11.34
N GLU A 95 -8.13 3.26 11.93
CA GLU A 95 -8.41 2.98 13.35
C GLU A 95 -9.48 1.91 13.60
N GLY A 96 -10.33 1.60 12.61
CA GLY A 96 -11.43 0.65 12.77
C GLY A 96 -10.99 -0.80 12.84
#